data_AF-A0A367KW37-F1
#
_entry.id   AF-A0A367KW37-F1
#
_cell.length_a   1.000
_cell.length_b   1.000
_cell.length_c   1.000
_cell.angle_alpha   90.00
_cell.angle_beta   90.00
_cell.angle_gamma   90.00
#
_symmetry.space_group_name_H-M   'P 1'
#
loop_
_entity.id
_entity.type
_entity.pdbx_description
1 polymer ?
#
loop_
_entity_poly.entity_id
_entity_poly.type
_entity_poly.pdbx_seq_one_letter_code
_entity_poly.pdbx_strand_id
1 'polypeptide(L)'
;LPYTWKQTLQDVDISIPVPKGTRARDLDIVIKKTQFKVGLKGKEPIVEGELCQAIKVDDSTWTVEDQKEVLVHLEKSNQMQWWENVVKGAPKINTQKIQPENSQLSDLDGETRAMVEKMMFDQRQKAMGKPDSDTLKKEEMFAKFKQQHPEMDFSNAKFSTE
;
A
#
# COMPACT_ATOMS: atom_id res chain seq x y z
N LEU A 1 9.13 13.92 15.94
CA LEU A 1 9.87 14.19 14.69
C LEU A 1 9.81 15.69 14.44
N PRO A 2 10.85 16.35 13.90
CA PRO A 2 10.82 17.78 13.56
C PRO A 2 10.02 18.07 12.27
N TYR A 3 9.26 17.07 11.79
CA TYR A 3 8.45 17.08 10.59
C TYR A 3 7.23 16.18 10.80
N THR A 4 6.20 16.39 9.99
CA THR A 4 5.05 15.48 9.86
C THR A 4 5.13 14.77 8.52
N TRP A 5 4.52 13.60 8.43
CA TRP A 5 4.47 12.86 7.17
C TRP A 5 3.23 11.99 7.11
N LYS A 6 2.78 11.74 5.89
CA LYS A 6 1.70 10.82 5.53
C LYS A 6 2.15 10.01 4.33
N GLN A 7 1.43 8.95 4.01
CA GLN A 7 1.77 8.11 2.88
C GLN A 7 0.53 7.45 2.32
N THR A 8 0.58 7.13 1.04
CA THR A 8 -0.26 6.13 0.40
C THR A 8 0.56 4.86 0.14
N LEU A 9 0.02 3.89 -0.60
CA LEU A 9 0.84 2.80 -1.12
C LEU A 9 1.86 3.28 -2.15
N GLN A 10 1.58 4.38 -2.86
CA GLN A 10 2.37 4.88 -3.97
C GLN A 10 3.46 5.86 -3.54
N ASP A 11 3.19 6.67 -2.53
CA ASP A 11 4.03 7.81 -2.18
C ASP A 11 4.16 8.08 -0.67
N VAL A 12 5.04 9.03 -0.34
CA VAL A 12 5.19 9.62 0.98
C VAL A 12 5.25 11.14 0.84
N ASP A 13 4.36 11.84 1.52
CA ASP A 13 4.39 13.30 1.65
C ASP A 13 4.94 13.69 3.02
N ILE A 14 5.91 14.61 3.04
CA ILE A 14 6.59 15.08 4.25
C ILE A 14 6.43 16.60 4.32
N SER A 15 6.00 17.10 5.48
CA SER A 15 5.93 18.53 5.77
C SER A 15 6.91 18.93 6.86
N ILE A 16 7.77 19.91 6.55
CA ILE A 16 8.88 20.34 7.40
C ILE A 16 8.75 21.85 7.66
N PRO A 17 8.37 22.26 8.88
CA PRO A 17 8.33 23.68 9.23
C PRO A 17 9.72 24.32 9.17
N VAL A 18 9.81 25.51 8.58
CA VAL A 18 11.03 26.31 8.48
C VAL A 18 10.79 27.75 8.92
N PRO A 19 11.82 28.53 9.29
CA PRO A 19 11.64 29.93 9.68
C PRO A 19 10.93 30.74 8.59
N LYS A 20 10.03 31.64 9.00
CA LYS A 20 9.30 32.51 8.08
C LYS A 20 10.25 33.35 7.22
N GLY A 21 9.98 33.42 5.92
CA GLY A 21 10.83 34.10 4.94
C GLY A 21 11.88 33.19 4.28
N THR A 22 11.90 31.89 4.62
CA THR A 22 12.80 30.92 3.98
C THR A 22 12.47 30.80 2.49
N ARG A 23 13.49 30.89 1.63
CA ARG A 23 13.37 30.71 0.18
C ARG A 23 14.14 29.49 -0.27
N ALA A 24 13.85 29.00 -1.48
CA ALA A 24 14.53 27.86 -2.10
C ALA A 24 16.08 27.98 -2.05
N ARG A 25 16.62 29.19 -2.25
CA ARG A 25 18.07 29.44 -2.21
C ARG A 25 18.71 29.23 -0.84
N ASP A 26 17.93 29.28 0.23
CA ASP A 26 18.39 29.15 1.62
C ASP A 26 18.40 27.68 2.08
N LEU A 27 17.83 26.77 1.26
CA LEU A 27 17.67 25.36 1.57
C LEU A 27 18.80 24.51 0.98
N ASP A 28 19.17 23.47 1.73
CA ASP A 28 20.05 22.38 1.30
C ASP A 28 19.24 21.07 1.35
N ILE A 29 18.76 20.65 0.17
CA ILE A 29 17.88 19.49 0.01
C ILE A 29 18.56 18.47 -0.89
N VAL A 30 18.64 17.24 -0.41
CA VAL A 30 19.17 16.10 -1.16
C VAL A 30 18.10 15.01 -1.17
N ILE A 31 17.64 14.67 -2.38
CA ILE A 31 16.75 13.55 -2.63
C ILE A 31 17.49 12.60 -3.56
N LYS A 32 17.80 11.39 -3.07
CA LYS A 32 18.40 10.30 -3.84
C LYS A 32 17.61 9.04 -3.59
N LYS A 33 17.86 8.01 -4.42
CA LYS A 33 17.16 6.73 -4.38
C LYS A 33 17.02 6.15 -2.97
N THR A 34 18.04 6.28 -2.12
CA THR A 34 18.05 5.76 -0.75
C THR A 34 18.55 6.77 0.28
N GLN A 35 18.79 8.03 -0.08
CA GLN A 35 19.28 9.05 0.85
C GLN A 35 18.39 10.28 0.81
N PHE A 36 18.14 10.84 1.97
CA PHE A 36 17.27 12.00 2.12
C PHE A 36 17.86 12.99 3.12
N LYS A 37 17.86 14.26 2.74
CA LYS A 37 18.29 15.38 3.59
C LYS A 37 17.46 16.61 3.28
N VAL A 38 17.02 17.30 4.33
CA VAL A 38 16.42 18.64 4.25
C VAL A 38 16.97 19.49 5.39
N GLY A 39 17.48 20.66 5.07
CA GLY A 39 17.94 21.63 6.06
C GLY A 39 18.14 23.03 5.47
N LEU A 40 18.56 23.95 6.33
CA LEU A 40 18.99 25.29 5.91
C LEU A 40 20.50 25.26 5.62
N LYS A 41 20.93 25.96 4.57
CA LYS A 41 22.36 26.07 4.22
C LYS A 41 23.16 26.61 5.40
N GLY A 42 24.28 25.95 5.69
CA GLY A 42 25.18 26.33 6.78
C GLY A 42 24.67 26.03 8.19
N LYS A 43 23.57 25.28 8.33
CA LYS A 43 23.06 24.80 9.62
C LYS A 43 23.01 23.28 9.66
N GLU A 44 22.81 22.74 10.86
CA GLU A 44 22.51 21.32 11.03
C GLU A 44 21.21 20.95 10.27
N PRO A 45 21.18 19.81 9.56
CA PRO A 45 19.99 19.38 8.83
C PRO A 45 18.82 19.10 9.77
N ILE A 46 17.61 19.43 9.32
CA ILE A 46 16.38 19.16 10.08
C ILE A 46 16.05 17.67 10.04
N VAL A 47 16.32 17.05 8.90
CA VAL A 47 16.26 15.61 8.70
C VAL A 47 17.39 15.21 7.76
N GLU A 48 18.13 14.18 8.11
CA GLU A 48 19.18 13.58 7.29
C GLU A 48 19.25 12.09 7.60
N GLY A 49 19.32 11.25 6.57
CA GLY A 49 19.50 9.82 6.76
C GLY A 49 19.29 8.99 5.50
N GLU A 50 19.45 7.69 5.67
CA GLU A 50 19.06 6.71 4.66
C GLU A 50 17.54 6.51 4.69
N LEU A 51 16.87 6.54 3.55
CA LEU A 51 15.46 6.21 3.42
C LEU A 51 15.20 4.75 3.82
N CYS A 52 14.01 4.46 4.36
CA CYS A 52 13.69 3.09 4.76
C CYS A 52 13.53 2.14 3.55
N GLN A 53 13.17 2.69 2.38
CA GLN A 53 13.04 2.00 1.10
C GLN A 53 13.44 2.92 -0.06
N ALA A 54 13.60 2.33 -1.24
CA ALA A 54 13.96 3.06 -2.45
C ALA A 54 12.81 3.89 -3.03
N ILE A 55 13.16 5.04 -3.61
CA ILE A 55 12.25 5.96 -4.30
C ILE A 55 12.61 6.12 -5.78
N LYS A 56 11.64 6.56 -6.59
CA LYS A 56 11.86 7.06 -7.94
C LYS A 56 12.22 8.54 -7.85
N VAL A 57 13.52 8.86 -8.00
CA VAL A 57 14.01 10.22 -7.77
C VAL A 57 13.41 11.21 -8.77
N ASP A 58 13.29 10.82 -10.04
CA ASP A 58 12.79 11.69 -11.10
C ASP A 58 11.30 12.06 -10.93
N ASP A 59 10.55 11.25 -10.18
CA ASP A 59 9.13 11.45 -9.87
C ASP A 59 8.95 12.09 -8.47
N SER A 60 10.04 12.31 -7.72
CA SER A 60 10.01 12.92 -6.40
C SER A 60 10.27 14.42 -6.50
N THR A 61 9.54 15.22 -5.72
CA THR A 61 9.61 16.69 -5.80
C THR A 61 9.67 17.33 -4.42
N TRP A 62 10.02 18.61 -4.38
CA TRP A 62 9.91 19.42 -3.18
C TRP A 62 9.54 20.85 -3.54
N THR A 63 8.86 21.53 -2.61
CA THR A 63 8.45 22.93 -2.75
C THR A 63 8.60 23.65 -1.41
N VAL A 64 8.60 24.98 -1.44
CA VAL A 64 8.51 25.82 -0.23
C VAL A 64 7.18 26.57 -0.28
N GLU A 65 6.30 26.28 0.66
CA GLU A 65 4.98 26.91 0.76
C GLU A 65 5.01 28.05 1.78
N ASP A 66 4.39 29.18 1.43
CA ASP A 66 4.27 30.39 2.26
C ASP A 66 5.60 30.94 2.85
N GLN A 67 6.74 30.51 2.32
CA GLN A 67 8.07 30.79 2.87
C GLN A 67 8.23 30.36 4.34
N LYS A 68 7.48 29.34 4.80
CA LYS A 68 7.49 28.87 6.19
C LYS A 68 7.44 27.35 6.32
N GLU A 69 7.23 26.63 5.23
CA GLU A 69 7.09 25.17 5.24
C GLU A 69 7.71 24.58 3.97
N VAL A 70 8.46 23.49 4.12
CA VAL A 70 8.99 22.71 2.99
C VAL A 70 8.13 21.46 2.86
N LEU A 71 7.52 21.29 1.69
CA LEU A 71 6.79 20.09 1.33
C LEU A 71 7.68 19.22 0.45
N VAL A 72 7.76 17.94 0.76
CA VAL A 72 8.49 16.94 -0.02
C VAL A 72 7.55 15.82 -0.39
N HIS A 73 7.51 15.49 -1.67
CA HIS A 73 6.81 14.33 -2.20
C HIS A 73 7.83 13.29 -2.66
N LEU A 74 7.74 12.08 -2.13
CA LEU A 74 8.62 10.96 -2.47
C LEU A 74 7.81 9.84 -3.13
N GLU A 75 8.06 9.59 -4.41
CA GLU A 75 7.43 8.51 -5.16
C GLU A 75 8.13 7.17 -4.83
N LYS A 76 7.39 6.18 -4.33
CA LYS A 76 7.99 4.90 -3.93
C LYS A 76 8.40 4.09 -5.16
N SER A 77 9.55 3.43 -5.09
CA SER A 77 9.89 2.40 -6.08
C SER A 77 9.03 1.15 -5.93
N ASN A 78 8.70 0.76 -4.69
CA ASN A 78 7.79 -0.34 -4.40
C ASN A 78 6.43 0.20 -3.94
N GLN A 79 5.45 0.19 -4.85
CA GLN A 79 4.10 0.69 -4.60
C GLN A 79 3.18 -0.33 -3.91
N MET A 80 3.73 -1.44 -3.38
CA MET A 80 2.98 -2.46 -2.63
C MET A 80 3.41 -2.52 -1.15
N GLN A 81 4.12 -1.49 -0.65
CA GLN A 81 4.70 -1.51 0.68
C GLN A 81 4.44 -0.22 1.48
N TRP A 82 3.87 -0.41 2.67
CA TRP A 82 3.77 0.63 3.69
C TRP A 82 5.12 0.85 4.37
N TRP A 83 5.49 2.12 4.52
CA TRP A 83 6.71 2.50 5.20
C TRP A 83 6.46 2.63 6.70
N GLU A 84 7.32 2.06 7.53
CA GLU A 84 7.21 2.21 8.98
C GLU A 84 7.80 3.54 9.45
N ASN A 85 8.71 4.13 8.69
CA ASN A 85 9.32 5.44 8.93
C ASN A 85 9.84 6.03 7.61
N VAL A 86 10.17 7.33 7.59
CA VAL A 86 10.76 7.98 6.40
C VAL A 86 12.24 7.60 6.26
N VAL A 87 13.01 7.88 7.31
CA VAL A 87 14.45 7.56 7.41
C VAL A 87 14.67 6.44 8.40
N LYS A 88 15.68 5.60 8.14
CA LYS A 88 16.08 4.53 9.06
C LYS A 88 16.49 5.13 10.41
N GLY A 89 16.14 4.44 11.50
CA GLY A 89 16.39 4.89 12.87
C GLY A 89 15.36 5.88 13.44
N ALA A 90 14.50 6.48 12.61
CA ALA A 90 13.39 7.26 13.10
C ALA A 90 12.29 6.38 13.75
N PRO A 91 11.49 6.93 14.69
CA PRO A 91 10.35 6.24 15.29
C PRO A 91 9.43 5.62 14.24
N LYS A 92 9.08 4.35 14.46
CA LYS A 92 8.21 3.59 13.57
C LYS A 92 6.73 3.83 13.85
N ILE A 93 5.91 3.85 12.81
CA ILE A 93 4.45 3.76 12.91
C ILE A 93 4.00 2.31 12.74
N ASN A 94 2.85 1.97 13.36
CA ASN A 94 2.24 0.66 13.15
C ASN A 94 1.45 0.64 11.82
N THR A 95 2.04 0.06 10.79
CA THR A 95 1.48 0.00 9.44
C THR A 95 0.27 -0.93 9.33
N GLN A 96 0.05 -1.86 10.28
CA GLN A 96 -1.11 -2.76 10.28
C GLN A 96 -2.43 -2.04 10.57
N LYS A 97 -2.38 -0.81 11.07
CA LYS A 97 -3.56 0.02 11.35
C LYS A 97 -3.90 0.99 10.21
N ILE A 98 -3.10 1.02 9.14
CA ILE A 98 -3.34 1.90 8.00
C ILE A 98 -4.50 1.33 7.19
N GLN A 99 -5.54 2.12 7.00
CA GLN A 99 -6.64 1.77 6.10
C GLN A 99 -6.18 2.05 4.65
N PRO A 100 -6.20 1.04 3.76
CA PRO A 100 -5.85 1.28 2.36
C PRO A 100 -6.86 2.23 1.72
N GLU A 101 -6.36 3.22 0.99
CA GLU A 101 -7.20 4.25 0.34
C GLU A 101 -8.16 3.64 -0.70
N ASN A 102 -7.70 2.62 -1.43
CA ASN A 102 -8.52 1.92 -2.41
C ASN A 102 -9.34 0.80 -1.75
N SER A 103 -10.43 1.21 -1.12
CA SER A 103 -11.56 0.31 -0.82
C SER A 103 -12.46 0.07 -2.05
N GLN A 104 -12.13 0.67 -3.21
CA GLN A 104 -12.91 0.53 -4.44
C GLN A 104 -12.26 -0.47 -5.40
N LEU A 105 -12.97 -1.57 -5.64
CA LEU A 105 -12.61 -2.63 -6.59
C LEU A 105 -12.45 -2.13 -8.05
N SER A 106 -12.92 -0.92 -8.37
CA SER A 106 -12.91 -0.33 -9.71
C SER A 106 -11.52 -0.02 -10.25
N ASP A 107 -10.55 0.21 -9.36
CA ASP A 107 -9.22 0.73 -9.73
C ASP A 107 -8.18 -0.39 -9.91
N LEU A 108 -8.61 -1.64 -9.71
CA LEU A 108 -7.80 -2.83 -9.94
C LEU A 108 -7.96 -3.29 -11.39
N ASP A 109 -6.87 -3.78 -12.00
CA ASP A 109 -6.93 -4.47 -13.28
C ASP A 109 -7.83 -5.72 -13.17
N GLY A 110 -8.36 -6.20 -14.30
CA GLY A 110 -9.41 -7.22 -14.31
C GLY A 110 -9.05 -8.53 -13.60
N GLU A 111 -7.77 -8.91 -13.63
CA GLU A 111 -7.29 -10.14 -12.98
C GLU A 111 -7.19 -9.94 -11.45
N THR A 112 -6.55 -8.85 -11.02
CA THR A 112 -6.42 -8.51 -9.60
C THR A 112 -7.79 -8.26 -8.97
N ARG A 113 -8.71 -7.59 -9.68
CA ARG A 113 -10.08 -7.36 -9.23
C ARG A 113 -10.82 -8.67 -8.98
N ALA A 114 -10.76 -9.61 -9.93
CA ALA A 114 -11.44 -10.90 -9.79
C ALA A 114 -10.90 -11.70 -8.59
N MET A 115 -9.60 -11.62 -8.33
CA MET A 115 -8.97 -12.26 -7.17
C MET A 115 -9.44 -11.63 -5.85
N VAL A 116 -9.52 -10.30 -5.76
CA VAL A 116 -9.98 -9.59 -4.56
C VAL A 116 -11.48 -9.83 -4.34
N GLU A 117 -12.30 -9.81 -5.39
CA GLU A 117 -13.73 -10.15 -5.31
C GLU A 117 -13.94 -11.57 -4.80
N LYS A 118 -13.17 -12.55 -5.32
CA LYS A 118 -13.18 -13.94 -4.82
C LYS A 118 -12.83 -13.98 -3.33
N MET A 119 -11.77 -13.29 -2.92
CA MET A 119 -11.31 -13.29 -1.54
C MET A 119 -12.35 -12.67 -0.58
N MET A 120 -12.98 -11.56 -0.98
CA MET A 120 -14.06 -10.94 -0.21
C MET A 120 -15.28 -11.85 -0.08
N PHE A 121 -15.66 -12.53 -1.17
CA PHE A 121 -16.75 -13.51 -1.16
C PHE A 121 -16.44 -14.66 -0.20
N ASP A 122 -15.26 -15.27 -0.32
CA ASP A 122 -14.82 -16.42 0.49
C ASP A 122 -14.77 -16.04 1.99
N GLN A 123 -14.26 -14.86 2.32
CA GLN A 123 -14.23 -14.36 3.69
C GLN A 123 -15.64 -14.20 4.27
N ARG A 124 -16.61 -13.73 3.46
CA ARG A 124 -18.01 -13.60 3.86
C ARG A 124 -18.68 -14.95 4.06
N GLN A 125 -18.47 -15.92 3.16
CA GLN A 125 -19.01 -17.27 3.28
C GLN A 125 -18.47 -17.95 4.54
N LYS A 126 -17.16 -17.85 4.79
CA LYS A 126 -16.51 -18.40 5.99
C LYS A 126 -17.09 -17.84 7.28
N ALA A 127 -17.33 -16.52 7.35
CA ALA A 127 -17.98 -15.90 8.50
C ALA A 127 -19.43 -16.39 8.73
N MET A 128 -20.12 -16.81 7.66
CA MET A 128 -21.46 -17.38 7.71
C MET A 128 -21.48 -18.91 7.83
N GLY A 129 -20.32 -19.58 7.94
CA GLY A 129 -20.23 -21.04 7.94
C GLY A 129 -20.69 -21.71 6.63
N LYS A 130 -20.61 -20.99 5.51
CA LYS A 130 -21.03 -21.44 4.19
C LYS A 130 -19.82 -21.84 3.33
N PRO A 131 -20.00 -22.70 2.30
CA PRO A 131 -18.94 -23.09 1.38
C PRO A 131 -18.36 -21.91 0.60
N ASP A 132 -17.05 -21.96 0.34
CA ASP A 132 -16.34 -20.95 -0.44
C ASP A 132 -16.60 -21.08 -1.95
N SER A 133 -16.05 -20.14 -2.73
CA SER A 133 -16.23 -20.09 -4.19
C SER A 133 -15.75 -21.34 -4.92
N ASP A 134 -14.69 -21.99 -4.45
CA ASP A 134 -14.15 -23.20 -5.10
C ASP A 134 -15.00 -24.42 -4.78
N THR A 135 -15.51 -24.53 -3.56
CA THR A 135 -16.44 -25.57 -3.13
C THR A 135 -17.76 -25.46 -3.89
N LEU A 136 -18.32 -24.25 -4.01
CA LEU A 136 -19.56 -24.01 -4.77
C LEU A 136 -19.40 -24.37 -6.25
N LYS A 137 -18.26 -24.02 -6.88
CA LYS A 137 -17.97 -24.41 -8.27
C LYS A 137 -17.90 -25.93 -8.43
N LYS A 138 -17.27 -26.63 -7.49
CA LYS A 138 -17.22 -28.10 -7.50
C LYS A 138 -18.61 -28.71 -7.37
N GLU A 139 -19.43 -28.21 -6.46
CA GLU A 139 -20.83 -28.64 -6.28
C GLU A 139 -21.67 -28.40 -7.53
N GLU A 140 -21.52 -27.24 -8.19
CA GLU A 140 -22.26 -26.92 -9.41
C GLU A 140 -21.83 -27.81 -10.59
N MET A 141 -20.53 -28.01 -10.79
CA MET A 141 -20.03 -28.93 -11.84
C MET A 141 -20.54 -30.35 -11.60
N PHE A 142 -20.53 -30.81 -10.35
CA PHE A 142 -21.02 -32.13 -10.01
C PHE A 142 -22.54 -32.25 -10.19
N ALA A 143 -23.31 -31.22 -9.86
CA ALA A 143 -24.75 -31.18 -10.10
C ALA A 143 -25.08 -31.24 -11.61
N LYS A 144 -24.34 -30.49 -12.44
CA LYS A 144 -24.47 -30.57 -13.91
C LYS A 144 -24.12 -31.96 -14.44
N PHE A 145 -23.04 -32.55 -13.92
CA PHE A 145 -22.62 -33.90 -14.29
C PHE A 145 -23.70 -34.95 -13.97
N LYS A 146 -24.31 -34.88 -12.78
CA LYS A 146 -25.44 -35.74 -12.39
C LYS A 146 -26.65 -35.59 -13.30
N GLN A 147 -26.99 -34.36 -13.70
CA GLN A 147 -28.11 -34.12 -14.61
C GLN A 147 -27.85 -34.67 -16.01
N GLN A 148 -26.62 -34.60 -16.49
CA GLN A 148 -26.23 -35.10 -17.82
C GLN A 148 -26.07 -36.62 -17.85
N HIS A 149 -25.85 -37.25 -16.71
CA HIS A 149 -25.67 -38.69 -16.57
C HIS A 149 -26.58 -39.29 -15.50
N PRO A 150 -27.91 -39.28 -15.73
CA PRO A 150 -28.89 -39.80 -14.78
C PRO A 150 -28.78 -41.31 -14.57
N GLU A 151 -28.11 -42.05 -15.48
CA GLU A 151 -27.84 -43.48 -15.34
C GLU A 151 -26.70 -43.82 -14.37
N MET A 152 -25.89 -42.85 -13.94
CA MET A 152 -24.83 -43.07 -12.96
C MET A 152 -25.34 -42.93 -11.52
N ASP A 153 -25.16 -43.98 -10.71
CA ASP A 153 -25.48 -43.96 -9.28
C ASP A 153 -24.32 -43.42 -8.43
N PHE A 154 -24.54 -42.27 -7.80
CA PHE A 154 -23.56 -41.60 -6.94
C PHE A 154 -23.81 -41.82 -5.44
N SER A 155 -24.69 -42.75 -5.06
CA SER A 155 -25.04 -43.05 -3.67
C SER A 155 -23.85 -43.50 -2.82
N ASN A 156 -22.82 -44.11 -3.43
CA ASN A 156 -21.61 -44.61 -2.77
C ASN A 156 -20.36 -43.72 -2.99
N ALA A 157 -20.51 -42.52 -3.55
CA ALA A 157 -19.37 -41.62 -3.76
C ALA A 157 -18.81 -41.10 -2.43
N LYS A 158 -17.52 -41.35 -2.16
CA LYS A 158 -16.82 -40.79 -0.99
C LYS A 158 -16.28 -39.40 -1.35
N PHE A 159 -16.81 -38.38 -0.69
CA PHE A 159 -16.30 -37.02 -0.80
C PHE A 159 -15.28 -36.78 0.30
N SER A 160 -14.01 -36.68 -0.07
CA SER A 160 -12.97 -36.24 0.85
C SER A 160 -12.92 -34.71 0.84
N THR A 161 -13.26 -34.10 1.96
CA THR A 161 -12.90 -32.71 2.27
C THR A 161 -11.46 -32.70 2.76
N GLU A 162 -10.55 -32.17 1.94
CA GLU A 162 -9.21 -31.72 2.37
C GLU A 162 -9.31 -30.41 3.16
#